data_AF-A0A5C7H3Z5-F1
#
_entry.id   AF-A0A5C7H3Z5-F1
#
_cell.length_a   1.000
_cell.length_b   1.000
_cell.length_c   1.000
_cell.angle_alpha   90.00
_cell.angle_beta   90.00
_cell.angle_gamma   90.00
#
_symmetry.space_group_name_H-M   'P 1'
#
loop_
_entity.id
_entity.type
_entity.pdbx_description
1 polymer ?
#
loop_
_entity_poly.entity_id
_entity_poly.type
_entity_poly.pdbx_seq_one_letter_code
_entity_poly.pdbx_strand_id
1 'polypeptide(L)'
;MVACTIEETGEKIVANAGEPHLKICLHMLQNEFVDDAEFIKSDQFVSYCETVFEKSFRVIMSKSLNNYNRIFMEARPIEKSLAKAIDEGCIGQKVDPQIASFEGSLNHDEMRGICFEMCDVLHVNPIERKSRQIIPTTKRAINADLLIAKPKLMELVYLVEFQAPQYTLDMVYMIFDNKHGKVLKVE
;
A
#
# COMPACT_ATOMS: atom_id res chain seq x y z
N MET A 1 9.39 -7.56 -13.14
CA MET A 1 9.13 -6.16 -13.51
C MET A 1 9.96 -5.30 -12.58
N VAL A 2 10.75 -4.36 -13.12
CA VAL A 2 11.53 -3.40 -12.32
C VAL A 2 10.96 -2.03 -12.61
N ALA A 3 10.56 -1.29 -11.58
CA ALA A 3 10.07 0.07 -11.69
C ALA A 3 11.10 1.02 -11.07
N CYS A 4 11.41 2.11 -11.76
CA CYS A 4 12.27 3.16 -11.24
C CYS A 4 11.43 4.43 -11.05
N THR A 5 11.37 4.94 -9.83
CA THR A 5 10.76 6.22 -9.50
C THR A 5 11.84 7.20 -9.04
N ILE A 6 11.61 8.49 -9.32
CA ILE A 6 12.48 9.57 -8.87
C ILE A 6 11.67 10.34 -7.83
N GLU A 7 12.16 10.39 -6.60
CA GLU A 7 11.54 11.18 -5.55
C GLU A 7 11.90 12.66 -5.66
N GLU A 8 11.12 13.52 -4.99
CA GLU A 8 11.37 14.97 -4.95
C GLU A 8 12.73 15.32 -4.32
N THR A 9 13.29 14.42 -3.50
CA THR A 9 14.63 14.49 -2.90
C THR A 9 15.76 14.34 -3.92
N GLY A 10 15.45 13.85 -5.13
CA GLY A 10 16.42 13.47 -6.16
C GLY A 10 16.93 12.04 -6.05
N GLU A 11 16.47 11.29 -5.04
CA GLU A 11 16.79 9.87 -4.89
C GLU A 11 16.04 9.03 -5.94
N LYS A 12 16.71 7.98 -6.43
CA LYS A 12 16.17 7.05 -7.41
C LYS A 12 15.81 5.75 -6.69
N ILE A 13 14.52 5.46 -6.60
CA ILE A 13 14.02 4.24 -5.99
C ILE A 13 13.83 3.19 -7.08
N VAL A 14 14.46 2.03 -6.87
CA VAL A 14 14.31 0.86 -7.73
C VAL A 14 13.41 -0.15 -7.01
N ALA A 15 12.15 -0.25 -7.45
CA ALA A 15 11.19 -1.23 -6.95
C ALA A 15 11.24 -2.50 -7.80
N ASN A 16 11.27 -3.67 -7.15
CA ASN A 16 11.32 -4.98 -7.81
C ASN A 16 10.40 -5.97 -7.08
N ALA A 17 10.03 -7.04 -7.76
CA ALA A 17 9.16 -8.11 -7.27
C ALA A 17 9.77 -8.97 -6.13
N GLY A 18 11.05 -8.79 -5.79
CA GLY A 18 11.65 -9.48 -4.65
C GLY A 18 13.16 -9.27 -4.52
N GLU A 19 13.68 -9.59 -3.34
CA GLU A 19 15.10 -9.46 -2.97
C GLU A 19 16.07 -10.15 -3.95
N PRO A 20 15.82 -11.39 -4.42
CA PRO A 20 16.77 -12.06 -5.33
C PRO A 20 16.90 -11.31 -6.66
N HIS A 21 15.78 -10.83 -7.19
CA HIS A 21 15.76 -10.09 -8.44
C HIS A 21 16.42 -8.72 -8.27
N LEU A 22 16.17 -8.03 -7.14
CA LEU A 22 16.83 -6.77 -6.84
C LEU A 22 18.36 -6.93 -6.73
N LYS A 23 18.85 -8.00 -6.08
CA LYS A 23 20.28 -8.30 -5.99
C LYS A 23 20.93 -8.48 -7.37
N ILE A 24 20.26 -9.20 -8.28
CA ILE A 24 20.75 -9.39 -9.65
C ILE A 24 20.80 -8.06 -10.40
N CYS A 25 19.74 -7.25 -10.32
CA CYS A 25 19.69 -5.95 -10.97
C CYS A 25 20.79 -5.00 -10.46
N LEU A 26 21.00 -4.94 -9.14
CA LEU A 26 22.05 -4.10 -8.56
C LEU A 26 23.44 -4.58 -8.98
N HIS A 27 23.66 -5.90 -9.02
CA HIS A 27 24.93 -6.47 -9.48
C HIS A 27 25.20 -6.17 -10.96
N MET A 28 24.19 -6.25 -11.83
CA MET A 28 24.32 -5.86 -13.23
C MET A 28 24.59 -4.37 -13.39
N LEU A 29 23.88 -3.51 -12.64
CA LEU A 29 24.12 -2.06 -12.67
C LEU A 29 25.54 -1.69 -12.26
N GLN A 30 26.09 -2.35 -11.23
CA GLN A 30 27.46 -2.10 -10.77
C GLN A 30 28.51 -2.58 -11.77
N ASN A 31 28.28 -3.72 -12.44
CA ASN A 31 29.28 -4.34 -13.31
C ASN A 31 29.24 -3.86 -14.76
N GLU A 32 28.08 -3.43 -15.29
CA GLU A 32 27.94 -3.07 -16.70
C GLU A 32 28.02 -1.56 -16.97
N PHE A 33 27.77 -0.70 -15.98
CA PHE A 33 27.55 0.73 -16.23
C PHE A 33 28.47 1.67 -15.44
N VAL A 34 29.36 1.14 -14.59
CA VAL A 34 30.07 1.95 -13.59
C VAL A 34 31.57 1.66 -13.62
N ASP A 35 32.27 2.18 -14.65
CA ASP A 35 33.74 2.15 -14.69
C ASP A 35 34.39 3.31 -13.90
N ASP A 36 33.68 4.45 -13.72
CA ASP A 36 34.25 5.70 -13.17
C ASP A 36 33.38 6.41 -12.09
N ALA A 37 32.26 5.82 -11.62
CA ALA A 37 31.39 6.46 -10.63
C ALA A 37 31.23 5.63 -9.34
N GLU A 38 31.10 6.27 -8.18
CA GLU A 38 30.79 5.54 -6.94
C GLU A 38 29.29 5.24 -6.86
N PHE A 39 28.91 3.96 -7.04
CA PHE A 39 27.52 3.53 -6.85
C PHE A 39 27.23 3.38 -5.34
N ILE A 40 26.65 4.43 -4.75
CA ILE A 40 26.23 4.44 -3.36
C ILE A 40 24.85 3.77 -3.27
N LYS A 41 24.81 2.59 -2.64
CA LYS A 41 23.57 1.87 -2.35
C LYS A 41 23.11 2.13 -0.90
N SER A 42 21.82 2.37 -0.72
CA SER A 42 21.17 2.38 0.60
C SER A 42 20.82 0.96 1.05
N ASP A 43 20.39 0.83 2.30
CA ASP A 43 19.83 -0.42 2.82
C ASP A 43 18.53 -0.75 2.10
N GLN A 44 18.33 -2.03 1.79
CA GLN A 44 17.12 -2.50 1.15
C GLN A 44 15.96 -2.44 2.15
N PHE A 45 14.86 -1.83 1.74
CA PHE A 45 13.63 -1.80 2.51
C PHE A 45 12.49 -2.48 1.73
N VAL A 46 11.49 -2.92 2.47
CA VAL A 46 10.25 -3.47 1.90
C VAL A 46 9.21 -2.36 1.91
N SER A 47 8.43 -2.26 0.84
CA SER A 47 7.30 -1.34 0.78
C SER A 47 6.21 -1.79 1.75
N TYR A 48 5.68 -0.86 2.55
CA TYR A 48 4.55 -1.10 3.42
C TYR A 48 3.26 -0.68 2.73
N CYS A 49 2.13 -1.17 3.23
CA CYS A 49 0.82 -0.60 2.89
C CYS A 49 0.10 -0.13 4.15
N GLU A 50 -0.70 0.94 4.05
CA GLU A 50 -1.57 1.38 5.14
C GLU A 50 -2.89 0.61 5.14
N THR A 51 -3.36 0.18 6.31
CA THR A 51 -4.64 -0.52 6.46
C THR A 51 -5.36 -0.11 7.74
N VAL A 52 -6.63 -0.51 7.87
CA VAL A 52 -7.44 -0.37 9.09
C VAL A 52 -7.94 -1.75 9.53
N PHE A 53 -7.99 -1.99 10.83
CA PHE A 53 -8.48 -3.26 11.39
C PHE A 53 -9.89 -3.14 11.97
N GLU A 54 -10.33 -1.92 12.27
CA GLU A 54 -11.61 -1.62 12.86
C GLU A 54 -12.30 -0.53 12.06
N LYS A 55 -13.62 -0.47 12.20
CA LYS A 55 -14.42 0.60 11.63
C LYS A 55 -14.06 1.92 12.31
N SER A 56 -14.06 3.03 11.57
CA SER A 56 -13.84 4.34 12.16
C SER A 56 -14.90 4.62 13.24
N PHE A 57 -14.47 5.15 14.38
CA PHE A 57 -15.33 5.23 15.56
C PHE A 57 -16.38 6.35 15.45
N ARG A 58 -16.28 7.20 14.42
CA ARG A 58 -17.26 8.22 14.06
C ARG A 58 -17.17 8.52 12.56
N VAL A 59 -18.28 8.96 11.98
CA VAL A 59 -18.33 9.52 10.62
C VAL A 59 -17.60 10.87 10.59
N ILE A 60 -16.71 11.04 9.63
CA ILE A 60 -16.01 12.30 9.37
C ILE A 60 -16.75 13.15 8.35
N MET A 61 -16.67 14.47 8.51
CA MET A 61 -17.23 15.43 7.55
C MET A 61 -16.18 16.44 7.10
N SER A 62 -16.06 16.62 5.78
CA SER A 62 -15.19 17.58 5.13
C SER A 62 -16.00 18.56 4.28
N LYS A 63 -15.68 19.86 4.36
CA LYS A 63 -16.34 20.93 3.58
C LYS A 63 -15.47 21.38 2.42
N SER A 64 -16.06 21.63 1.26
CA SER A 64 -15.36 22.24 0.13
C SER A 64 -14.89 23.67 0.41
N LEU A 65 -13.92 24.17 -0.36
CA LEU A 65 -13.35 25.51 -0.14
C LEU A 65 -14.39 26.62 -0.28
N ASN A 66 -15.38 26.44 -1.17
CA ASN A 66 -16.55 27.32 -1.30
C ASN A 66 -17.65 27.08 -0.24
N ASN A 67 -17.43 26.18 0.74
CA ASN A 67 -18.36 25.83 1.83
C ASN A 67 -19.73 25.26 1.43
N TYR A 68 -19.99 25.03 0.14
CA TYR A 68 -21.29 24.55 -0.31
C TYR A 68 -21.45 23.03 -0.27
N ASN A 69 -20.36 22.28 -0.48
CA ASN A 69 -20.40 20.82 -0.51
C ASN A 69 -19.88 20.25 0.80
N ARG A 70 -20.54 19.21 1.29
CA ARG A 70 -20.12 18.42 2.45
C ARG A 70 -19.97 16.96 2.02
N ILE A 71 -18.84 16.36 2.35
CA ILE A 71 -18.56 14.95 2.12
C ILE A 71 -18.44 14.29 3.48
N PHE A 72 -19.22 13.25 3.69
CA PHE A 72 -19.21 12.40 4.86
C PHE A 72 -18.50 11.08 4.50
N MET A 73 -17.64 10.60 5.38
CA MET A 73 -16.81 9.42 5.14
C MET A 73 -16.75 8.54 6.39
N GLU A 74 -16.78 7.24 6.18
CA GLU A 74 -16.56 6.23 7.21
C GLU A 74 -15.73 5.06 6.65
N ALA A 75 -14.62 4.74 7.32
CA ALA A 75 -13.66 3.74 6.89
C ALA A 75 -13.91 2.44 7.65
N ARG A 76 -13.75 1.30 6.98
CA ARG A 76 -13.76 -0.01 7.63
C ARG A 76 -12.86 -1.01 6.91
N PRO A 77 -12.39 -2.05 7.60
CA PRO A 77 -11.73 -3.17 6.93
C PRO A 77 -12.67 -3.84 5.93
N ILE A 78 -12.12 -4.27 4.80
CA ILE A 78 -12.84 -5.18 3.90
C ILE A 78 -12.81 -6.60 4.43
N GLU A 79 -13.81 -7.40 4.05
CA GLU A 79 -13.81 -8.82 4.36
C GLU A 79 -12.68 -9.53 3.62
N LYS A 80 -12.05 -10.52 4.26
CA LYS A 80 -10.93 -11.29 3.66
C LYS A 80 -11.31 -11.97 2.36
N SER A 81 -12.54 -12.47 2.26
CA SER A 81 -13.10 -13.09 1.05
C SER A 81 -13.15 -12.09 -0.12
N LEU A 82 -13.60 -10.87 0.16
CA LEU A 82 -13.66 -9.78 -0.82
C LEU A 82 -12.25 -9.30 -1.22
N ALA A 83 -11.34 -9.15 -0.27
CA ALA A 83 -9.94 -8.80 -0.56
C ALA A 83 -9.31 -9.78 -1.54
N LYS A 84 -9.48 -11.08 -1.27
CA LYS A 84 -8.95 -12.15 -2.13
C LYS A 84 -9.59 -12.12 -3.52
N ALA A 85 -10.89 -11.92 -3.62
CA ALA A 85 -11.58 -11.82 -4.91
C ALA A 85 -11.15 -10.60 -5.74
N ILE A 86 -10.75 -9.50 -5.08
CA ILE A 86 -10.16 -8.33 -5.75
C ILE A 86 -8.76 -8.65 -6.28
N ASP A 87 -7.94 -9.28 -5.44
CA ASP A 87 -6.56 -9.65 -5.79
C ASP A 87 -6.48 -10.68 -6.93
N GLU A 88 -7.44 -11.62 -6.97
CA GLU A 88 -7.59 -12.60 -8.06
C GLU A 88 -8.18 -11.99 -9.34
N GLY A 89 -8.55 -10.70 -9.32
CA GLY A 89 -9.16 -10.01 -10.44
C GLY A 89 -10.60 -10.45 -10.75
N CYS A 90 -11.24 -11.22 -9.86
CA CYS A 90 -12.66 -11.59 -9.99
C CYS A 90 -13.58 -10.39 -9.81
N ILE A 91 -13.17 -9.43 -8.97
CA ILE A 91 -13.93 -8.23 -8.63
C ILE A 91 -13.01 -7.01 -8.76
N GLY A 92 -13.28 -6.10 -9.68
CA GLY A 92 -12.46 -4.90 -9.84
C GLY A 92 -12.89 -4.07 -11.04
N GLN A 93 -12.42 -2.83 -11.11
CA GLN A 93 -12.56 -2.05 -12.33
C GLN A 93 -11.66 -2.65 -13.42
N LYS A 94 -12.13 -2.64 -14.66
CA LYS A 94 -11.29 -2.99 -15.84
C LYS A 94 -10.26 -1.90 -16.19
N VAL A 95 -10.18 -0.86 -15.38
CA VAL A 95 -9.26 0.27 -15.52
C VAL A 95 -8.18 0.10 -14.47
N ASP A 96 -6.93 0.39 -14.82
CA ASP A 96 -5.79 0.32 -13.91
C ASP A 96 -6.12 1.05 -12.58
N PRO A 97 -5.91 0.44 -11.41
CA PRO A 97 -6.23 1.01 -10.09
C PRO A 97 -5.49 2.33 -9.73
N GLN A 98 -4.70 2.88 -10.65
CA GLN A 98 -3.66 3.87 -10.41
C GLN A 98 -4.13 5.24 -9.92
N ILE A 99 -5.45 5.53 -9.89
CA ILE A 99 -5.95 6.88 -9.56
C ILE A 99 -6.74 6.91 -8.23
N ALA A 100 -7.13 5.76 -7.67
CA ALA A 100 -8.06 5.73 -6.52
C ALA A 100 -7.39 5.46 -5.16
N SER A 101 -6.27 4.74 -5.13
CA SER A 101 -5.49 4.50 -3.91
C SER A 101 -4.58 5.69 -3.64
N PHE A 102 -5.16 6.82 -3.27
CA PHE A 102 -4.40 7.99 -2.85
C PHE A 102 -3.53 7.62 -1.64
N GLU A 103 -2.23 7.89 -1.77
CA GLU A 103 -1.23 7.93 -0.70
C GLU A 103 -1.83 8.03 0.70
N GLY A 104 -1.48 7.06 1.53
CA GLY A 104 -1.90 6.95 2.91
C GLY A 104 -1.45 8.15 3.76
N SER A 105 -2.11 8.30 4.91
CA SER A 105 -1.94 9.48 5.76
C SER A 105 -0.74 9.42 6.69
N LEU A 106 -0.14 8.23 6.89
CA LEU A 106 1.00 8.06 7.78
C LEU A 106 2.31 8.32 7.04
N ASN A 107 2.51 7.66 5.90
CA ASN A 107 3.79 7.65 5.19
C ASN A 107 3.67 7.89 3.68
N HIS A 108 2.49 8.29 3.18
CA HIS A 108 2.21 8.34 1.75
C HIS A 108 2.29 6.96 1.06
N ASP A 109 2.29 5.87 1.84
CA ASP A 109 2.29 4.50 1.35
C ASP A 109 0.93 4.12 0.74
N GLU A 110 0.91 3.09 -0.11
CA GLU A 110 -0.35 2.63 -0.71
C GLU A 110 -1.31 2.11 0.36
N MET A 111 -2.58 2.49 0.27
CA MET A 111 -3.63 1.95 1.14
C MET A 111 -4.14 0.60 0.62
N ARG A 112 -4.29 -0.39 1.51
CA ARG A 112 -4.78 -1.72 1.15
C ARG A 112 -5.80 -2.24 2.15
N GLY A 113 -6.83 -2.92 1.64
CA GLY A 113 -7.82 -3.62 2.47
C GLY A 113 -8.83 -2.71 3.18
N ILE A 114 -9.04 -1.49 2.68
CA ILE A 114 -9.94 -0.49 3.28
C ILE A 114 -11.15 -0.28 2.37
N CYS A 115 -12.34 -0.23 2.96
CA CYS A 115 -13.54 0.28 2.32
C CYS A 115 -13.92 1.62 2.93
N PHE A 116 -14.09 2.61 2.05
CA PHE A 116 -14.58 3.94 2.41
C PHE A 116 -16.05 4.05 2.00
N GLU A 117 -16.92 4.22 2.98
CA GLU A 117 -18.34 4.47 2.79
C GLU A 117 -18.55 5.98 2.73
N MET A 118 -18.92 6.47 1.54
CA MET A 118 -19.10 7.90 1.29
C MET A 118 -20.58 8.27 1.23
N CYS A 119 -20.94 9.38 1.87
CA CYS A 119 -22.21 10.06 1.68
C CYS A 119 -21.94 11.54 1.35
N ASP A 120 -22.73 12.14 0.46
CA ASP A 120 -22.51 13.53 0.06
C ASP A 120 -23.76 14.41 0.24
N VAL A 121 -23.49 15.70 0.43
CA VAL A 121 -24.47 16.77 0.29
C VAL A 121 -23.85 17.79 -0.65
N LEU A 122 -24.21 17.70 -1.92
CA LEU A 122 -23.67 18.52 -2.99
C LEU A 122 -24.57 19.70 -3.31
N HIS A 123 -23.95 20.82 -3.70
CA HIS A 123 -24.67 21.98 -4.18
C HIS A 123 -25.34 21.69 -5.54
N VAL A 124 -26.53 22.25 -5.76
CA VAL A 124 -27.34 22.02 -6.98
C VAL A 124 -26.62 22.54 -8.24
N ASN A 125 -25.97 23.69 -8.13
CA ASN A 125 -25.27 24.32 -9.26
C ASN A 125 -23.98 23.56 -9.64
N PRO A 126 -23.82 23.09 -10.89
CA PRO A 126 -22.63 22.35 -11.35
C PRO A 126 -21.30 23.09 -11.15
N ILE A 127 -21.32 24.42 -11.24
CA ILE A 127 -20.13 25.27 -11.08
C ILE A 127 -19.56 25.15 -9.65
N GLU A 128 -20.44 24.96 -8.66
CA GLU A 128 -20.06 24.86 -7.25
C GLU A 128 -19.55 23.47 -6.85
N ARG A 129 -19.75 22.45 -7.70
CA ARG A 129 -19.27 21.07 -7.50
C ARG A 129 -18.19 20.63 -8.50
N LYS A 130 -17.46 21.58 -9.08
CA LYS A 130 -16.32 21.31 -9.98
C LYS A 130 -15.28 20.43 -9.27
N SER A 131 -14.55 19.61 -10.03
CA SER A 131 -13.56 18.65 -9.50
C SER A 131 -12.51 19.29 -8.57
N ARG A 132 -12.10 20.54 -8.86
CA ARG A 132 -11.20 21.34 -7.99
C ARG A 132 -11.71 21.57 -6.57
N GLN A 133 -13.02 21.44 -6.34
CA GLN A 133 -13.66 21.56 -5.04
C GLN A 133 -13.85 20.19 -4.39
N ILE A 134 -14.29 19.20 -5.18
CA ILE A 134 -14.63 17.86 -4.67
C ILE A 134 -13.38 17.04 -4.36
N ILE A 135 -12.44 16.92 -5.30
CA ILE A 135 -11.24 16.07 -5.15
C ILE A 135 -10.46 16.39 -3.86
N PRO A 136 -10.04 17.64 -3.58
CA PRO A 136 -9.30 17.92 -2.34
C PRO A 136 -10.16 17.77 -1.08
N THR A 137 -11.47 17.89 -1.19
CA THR A 137 -12.39 17.68 -0.06
C THR A 137 -12.53 16.20 0.27
N THR A 138 -12.65 15.36 -0.75
CA THR A 138 -12.67 13.90 -0.62
C THR A 138 -11.35 13.39 -0.06
N LYS A 139 -10.20 13.83 -0.60
CA LYS A 139 -8.86 13.49 -0.07
C LYS A 139 -8.73 13.81 1.42
N ARG A 140 -9.15 15.01 1.84
CA ARG A 140 -9.15 15.39 3.26
C ARG A 140 -10.08 14.52 4.11
N ALA A 141 -11.24 14.13 3.57
CA ALA A 141 -12.16 13.25 4.28
C ALA A 141 -11.55 11.86 4.47
N ILE A 142 -10.95 11.28 3.42
CA ILE A 142 -10.25 9.98 3.45
C ILE A 142 -9.14 10.01 4.50
N ASN A 143 -8.23 10.98 4.45
CA ASN A 143 -7.09 11.03 5.36
C ASN A 143 -7.53 11.25 6.82
N ALA A 144 -8.52 12.12 7.06
CA ALA A 144 -9.04 12.34 8.41
C ALA A 144 -9.74 11.11 8.98
N ASP A 145 -10.50 10.40 8.15
CA ASP A 145 -11.21 9.17 8.53
C ASP A 145 -10.23 8.01 8.78
N LEU A 146 -9.17 7.92 7.97
CA LEU A 146 -8.08 6.95 8.16
C LEU A 146 -7.39 7.14 9.52
N LEU A 147 -7.02 8.38 9.87
CA LEU A 147 -6.39 8.68 11.17
C LEU A 147 -7.30 8.32 12.36
N ILE A 148 -8.61 8.49 12.20
CA ILE A 148 -9.61 8.14 13.22
C ILE A 148 -9.82 6.62 13.31
N ALA A 149 -9.69 5.91 12.19
CA ALA A 149 -9.75 4.46 12.13
C ALA A 149 -8.51 3.75 12.71
N LYS A 150 -7.54 4.49 13.28
CA LYS A 150 -6.29 3.98 13.87
C LYS A 150 -5.52 3.12 12.86
N PRO A 151 -4.92 3.76 11.86
CA PRO A 151 -4.28 3.04 10.76
C PRO A 151 -3.08 2.24 11.27
N LYS A 152 -2.79 1.14 10.58
CA LYS A 152 -1.63 0.28 10.84
C LYS A 152 -0.88 0.02 9.54
N LEU A 153 0.43 -0.22 9.67
CA LEU A 153 1.25 -0.67 8.56
C LEU A 153 1.11 -2.17 8.36
N MET A 154 1.01 -2.58 7.11
CA MET A 154 1.00 -3.96 6.65
C MET A 154 2.34 -4.23 5.96
N GLU A 155 3.08 -5.19 6.50
CA GLU A 155 4.30 -5.70 5.89
C GLU A 155 3.99 -6.73 4.81
N LEU A 156 4.80 -6.74 3.75
CA LEU A 156 4.76 -7.80 2.75
C LEU A 156 5.35 -9.08 3.33
N VAL A 157 4.59 -10.18 3.24
CA VAL A 157 5.04 -11.51 3.66
C VAL A 157 5.33 -12.35 2.42
N TYR A 158 6.53 -12.94 2.36
CA TYR A 158 6.90 -13.88 1.30
C TYR A 158 6.43 -15.29 1.63
N LEU A 159 5.79 -15.94 0.66
CA LEU A 159 5.56 -17.37 0.71
C LEU A 159 6.80 -18.08 0.15
N VAL A 160 7.45 -18.89 0.98
CA VAL A 160 8.64 -19.65 0.59
C VAL A 160 8.33 -21.14 0.68
N GLU A 161 8.52 -21.83 -0.43
CA GLU A 161 8.53 -23.30 -0.49
C GLU A 161 9.99 -23.76 -0.56
N PHE A 162 10.37 -24.71 0.28
CA PHE A 162 11.72 -25.28 0.29
C PHE A 162 11.66 -26.75 0.69
N GLN A 163 12.69 -27.50 0.28
CA GLN A 163 12.87 -28.90 0.65
C GLN A 163 14.05 -29.02 1.61
N ALA A 164 13.87 -29.76 2.69
CA ALA A 164 14.90 -30.00 3.69
C ALA A 164 14.88 -31.46 4.16
N PRO A 165 16.04 -32.06 4.47
CA PRO A 165 16.10 -33.36 5.12
C PRO A 165 15.34 -33.37 6.46
N GLN A 166 14.69 -34.48 6.79
CA GLN A 166 13.79 -34.55 7.95
C GLN A 166 14.49 -34.24 9.30
N TYR A 167 15.79 -34.54 9.41
CA TYR A 167 16.56 -34.28 10.63
C TYR A 167 16.91 -32.79 10.84
N THR A 168 16.72 -31.92 9.85
CA THR A 168 17.00 -30.47 9.97
C THR A 168 15.73 -29.65 10.24
N LEU A 169 14.55 -30.26 10.25
CA LEU A 169 13.27 -29.56 10.41
C LEU A 169 13.21 -28.74 11.70
N ASP A 170 13.72 -29.24 12.82
CA ASP A 170 13.74 -28.53 14.10
C ASP A 170 14.54 -27.23 14.03
N MET A 171 15.71 -27.26 13.36
CA MET A 171 16.51 -26.06 13.14
C MET A 171 15.79 -25.05 12.26
N VAL A 172 15.07 -25.55 11.25
CA VAL A 172 14.30 -24.71 10.35
C VAL A 172 13.16 -23.99 11.10
N TYR A 173 12.39 -24.71 11.92
CA TYR A 173 11.36 -24.09 12.75
C TYR A 173 11.93 -23.03 13.69
N MET A 174 13.06 -23.32 14.34
CA MET A 174 13.73 -22.37 15.23
C MET A 174 14.15 -21.09 14.50
N ILE A 175 14.66 -21.20 13.28
CA ILE A 175 15.05 -20.03 12.47
C ILE A 175 13.82 -19.22 12.07
N PHE A 176 12.75 -19.87 11.61
CA PHE A 176 11.53 -19.18 11.21
C PHE A 176 10.85 -18.48 12.39
N ASP A 177 10.76 -19.11 13.56
CA ASP A 177 10.15 -18.51 14.75
C ASP A 177 10.90 -17.26 15.21
N ASN A 178 12.25 -17.31 15.19
CA ASN A 178 13.11 -16.15 15.47
C ASN A 178 12.94 -14.99 14.46
N LYS A 179 12.38 -15.26 13.28
CA LYS A 179 12.13 -14.27 12.22
C LYS A 179 10.64 -13.95 12.06
N HIS A 180 9.80 -14.29 13.04
CA HIS A 180 8.35 -14.12 12.99
C HIS A 180 7.66 -14.86 11.82
N GLY A 181 8.34 -15.86 11.24
CA GLY A 181 7.82 -16.71 10.19
C GLY A 181 6.84 -17.74 10.73
N LYS A 182 5.80 -18.03 9.95
CA LYS A 182 4.82 -19.08 10.27
C LYS A 182 4.87 -20.17 9.22
N VAL A 183 5.04 -21.41 9.66
CA VAL A 183 4.96 -22.58 8.78
C VAL A 183 3.49 -22.91 8.54
N LEU A 184 3.05 -22.84 7.29
CA LEU A 184 1.65 -23.04 6.90
C LEU A 184 1.30 -24.51 6.64
N LYS A 185 2.21 -25.24 5.98
CA LYS A 185 2.03 -26.64 5.59
C LYS A 185 3.38 -27.34 5.54
N VAL A 186 3.39 -28.61 5.93
CA VAL A 186 4.54 -29.52 5.85
C VAL A 186 4.04 -30.74 5.09
N GLU A 187 4.71 -31.08 4.00
CA GLU A 187 4.44 -32.26 3.18
C GLU A 187 5.65 -33.20 3.20
#